data_AF-A0A1I3IGH6-F1
#
_entry.id   AF-A0A1I3IGH6-F1
#
_cell.length_a   1.000
_cell.length_b   1.000
_cell.length_c   1.000
_cell.angle_alpha   90.00
_cell.angle_beta   90.00
_cell.angle_gamma   90.00
#
_symmetry.space_group_name_H-M   'P 1'
#
loop_
_entity.id
_entity.type
_entity.pdbx_description
1 polymer ?
#
loop_
_entity_poly.entity_id
_entity_poly.type
_entity_poly.pdbx_seq_one_letter_code
_entity_poly.pdbx_strand_id
1 'polypeptide(L)' 'MQHLRITSPARLSDEVVAVFTDDSAISHQAVLRGASLEPVGDIVMADVAREATNELIDHVDALGIPEHGTVHIAPVTT' A
#
# COMPACT_ATOMS: atom_id res chain seq x y z
N MET A 1 -0.23 9.61 11.96
CA MET A 1 -0.14 8.44 11.07
C MET A 1 -0.57 8.82 9.68
N GLN A 2 -0.19 8.03 8.69
CA GLN A 2 -0.59 8.16 7.30
C GLN A 2 -1.37 6.91 6.90
N HIS A 3 -2.54 7.10 6.31
CA HIS A 3 -3.32 6.03 5.72
C HIS A 3 -2.90 5.88 4.26
N LEU A 4 -2.37 4.71 3.93
CA LEU A 4 -1.99 4.31 2.58
C LEU A 4 -3.09 3.43 2.00
N ARG A 5 -3.46 3.70 0.75
CA ARG A 5 -4.30 2.83 -0.06
C ARG A 5 -3.63 2.62 -1.41
N ILE A 6 -3.33 1.37 -1.71
CA ILE A 6 -2.64 0.96 -2.93
C ILE A 6 -3.59 0.08 -3.74
N THR A 7 -3.82 0.50 -4.98
CA THR A 7 -4.53 -0.30 -5.97
C THR A 7 -3.50 -0.94 -6.88
N SER A 8 -3.56 -2.26 -7.08
CA SER A 8 -2.57 -3.00 -7.88
C SER A 8 -3.20 -4.13 -8.69
N PRO A 9 -2.61 -4.53 -9.82
CA PRO A 9 -2.96 -5.78 -10.47
C PRO A 9 -2.65 -6.96 -9.54
N ALA A 10 -3.48 -8.01 -9.57
CA ALA A 10 -3.37 -9.17 -8.66
C ALA A 10 -1.97 -9.81 -8.64
N ARG A 11 -1.22 -9.74 -9.76
CA ARG A 11 0.14 -10.29 -9.87
C ARG A 11 1.19 -9.57 -9.00
N LEU A 12 0.93 -8.33 -8.58
CA LEU A 12 1.84 -7.52 -7.76
C LEU A 12 1.36 -7.41 -6.30
N SER A 13 0.12 -7.81 -6.02
CA SER A 13 -0.53 -7.52 -4.73
C SER A 13 0.13 -8.21 -3.55
N ASP A 14 0.68 -9.41 -3.73
CA ASP A 14 1.41 -10.12 -2.66
C ASP A 14 2.74 -9.45 -2.35
N GLU A 15 3.44 -8.92 -3.36
CA GLU A 15 4.67 -8.15 -3.17
C GLU A 15 4.38 -6.83 -2.44
N VAL A 16 3.28 -6.15 -2.78
CA VAL A 16 2.83 -4.95 -2.06
C VAL A 16 2.48 -5.28 -0.60
N VAL A 17 1.81 -6.40 -0.33
CA VAL A 17 1.52 -6.84 1.04
C VAL A 17 2.80 -7.12 1.82
N ALA A 18 3.81 -7.70 1.19
CA ALA A 18 5.08 -8.02 1.82
C ALA A 18 5.86 -6.76 2.27
N VAL A 19 5.74 -5.63 1.56
CA VAL A 19 6.37 -4.36 1.95
C VAL A 19 5.96 -3.90 3.36
N PHE A 20 4.72 -4.21 3.78
CA PHE A 20 4.20 -3.80 5.08
C PHE A 20 4.28 -4.90 6.15
N THR A 21 4.78 -6.09 5.80
CA THR A 21 4.80 -7.23 6.73
C THR A 21 5.97 -7.09 7.71
N ASP A 22 5.73 -7.38 8.99
CA ASP A 22 6.73 -7.38 10.08
C ASP A 22 7.42 -6.03 10.38
N ASP A 23 6.94 -4.92 9.84
CA ASP A 23 7.44 -3.58 10.18
C ASP A 23 6.67 -2.97 11.38
N SER A 24 7.41 -2.65 12.44
CA SER A 24 6.89 -2.01 13.66
C SER A 24 6.25 -0.64 13.44
N ALA A 25 6.53 0.03 12.31
CA ALA A 25 5.90 1.28 11.92
C ALA A 25 4.47 1.11 11.36
N ILE A 26 4.01 -0.13 11.16
CA ILE A 26 2.70 -0.48 10.63
C ILE A 26 1.77 -0.84 11.78
N SER A 27 0.71 -0.05 11.96
CA SER A 27 -0.28 -0.27 13.02
C SER A 27 -1.53 -1.00 12.53
N HIS A 28 -1.78 -0.97 11.23
CA HIS A 28 -2.89 -1.64 10.57
C HIS A 28 -2.47 -2.06 9.17
N GLN A 29 -2.94 -3.23 8.73
CA GLN A 29 -2.82 -3.70 7.36
C GLN A 29 -4.09 -4.48 6.97
N ALA A 30 -4.57 -4.27 5.75
CA ALA A 30 -5.67 -5.02 5.17
C ALA A 30 -5.49 -5.22 3.66
N VAL A 31 -6.08 -6.29 3.13
CA VAL A 31 -6.14 -6.54 1.68
C VAL A 31 -7.55 -6.92 1.27
N LEU A 32 -8.06 -6.28 0.22
CA LEU A 32 -9.32 -6.61 -0.44
C LEU A 32 -9.01 -7.22 -1.81
N ARG A 33 -9.09 -8.56 -1.88
CA ARG A 33 -8.80 -9.31 -3.10
C ARG A 33 -9.90 -9.13 -4.15
N GLY A 34 -9.53 -8.86 -5.39
CA GLY A 34 -10.44 -8.67 -6.52
C GLY A 34 -11.33 -7.43 -6.43
N ALA A 35 -11.06 -6.52 -5.48
CA ALA A 35 -11.89 -5.35 -5.23
C ALA A 35 -11.61 -4.17 -6.17
N SER A 36 -10.49 -4.21 -6.90
CA SER A 36 -10.17 -3.15 -7.85
C SER A 36 -10.65 -3.48 -9.26
N LEU A 37 -11.25 -2.48 -9.91
CA LEU A 37 -11.71 -2.56 -11.30
C LEU A 37 -10.69 -2.03 -12.30
N GLU A 38 -9.98 -0.94 -11.97
CA GLU A 38 -8.97 -0.33 -12.83
C GLU A 38 -7.80 0.19 -11.98
N PRO A 39 -6.62 -0.46 -12.04
CA PRO A 39 -6.36 -1.77 -12.68
C PRO A 39 -7.21 -2.90 -12.07
N VAL A 40 -7.53 -3.93 -12.85
CA VAL A 40 -8.19 -5.14 -12.32
C VAL A 40 -7.25 -5.85 -11.33
N GLY A 41 -7.68 -6.02 -10.08
CA GLY A 41 -6.87 -6.64 -9.05
C GLY A 41 -7.31 -6.32 -7.64
N ASP A 42 -6.36 -6.00 -6.77
CA ASP A 42 -6.56 -5.92 -5.32
C ASP A 42 -6.35 -4.49 -4.80
N ILE A 43 -6.90 -4.23 -3.61
CA ILE A 43 -6.67 -3.02 -2.83
C ILE A 43 -5.94 -3.40 -1.55
N VAL A 44 -4.75 -2.85 -1.33
CA VAL A 44 -3.98 -2.99 -0.10
C VAL A 44 -4.09 -1.69 0.69
N MET A 45 -4.32 -1.78 1.99
CA MET A 45 -4.42 -0.63 2.88
C MET A 45 -3.50 -0.81 4.08
N ALA A 46 -2.88 0.28 4.53
CA ALA A 46 -2.03 0.27 5.71
C ALA A 46 -2.06 1.60 6.45
N ASP A 47 -1.98 1.57 7.78
CA ASP A 47 -1.76 2.77 8.60
C ASP A 47 -0.33 2.79 9.13
N VAL A 48 0.41 3.82 8.72
CA VAL A 48 1.86 3.92 8.85
C VAL A 48 2.24 5.10 9.74
N ALA A 49 3.26 4.93 10.56
CA ALA A 49 3.92 6.02 11.25
C ALA A 49 4.44 7.08 10.24
N ARG A 50 4.34 8.37 10.58
CA ARG A 50 4.63 9.45 9.61
C ARG A 50 6.09 9.41 9.16
N GLU A 51 6.98 9.09 10.09
CA GLU A 51 8.42 9.01 9.93
C GLU A 51 8.88 7.88 8.99
N ALA A 52 8.13 6.77 8.92
CA ALA A 52 8.45 5.63 8.07
C ALA A 52 7.77 5.68 6.69
N THR A 53 6.87 6.65 6.48
CA THR A 53 6.03 6.69 5.27
C THR A 53 6.86 6.83 3.98
N ASN A 54 7.91 7.65 3.98
CA ASN A 54 8.72 7.88 2.79
C ASN A 54 9.48 6.62 2.35
N GLU A 55 10.12 5.92 3.29
CA GLU A 55 10.87 4.69 3.00
C GLU A 55 9.95 3.60 2.43
N LEU A 56 8.72 3.48 2.95
CA LEU A 56 7.74 2.54 2.43
C LEU A 56 7.21 2.92 1.04
N ILE A 57 7.07 4.21 0.72
CA ILE A 57 6.72 4.65 -0.64
C ILE A 57 7.83 4.25 -1.61
N ASP A 58 9.09 4.46 -1.24
CA ASP A 58 10.24 4.09 -2.09
C ASP A 58 10.23 2.58 -2.41
N HIS A 59 9.88 1.72 -1.44
CA HIS A 59 9.71 0.28 -1.68
C HIS A 59 8.53 -0.04 -2.61
N VAL A 60 7.39 0.64 -2.45
CA VAL A 60 6.21 0.46 -3.32
C VAL A 60 6.50 0.94 -4.75
N ASP A 61 7.22 2.04 -4.90
CA ASP A 61 7.65 2.56 -6.20
C ASP A 61 8.61 1.59 -6.90
N ALA A 62 9.53 0.96 -6.15
CA ALA A 62 10.43 -0.05 -6.68
C ALA A 62 9.71 -1.30 -7.22
N LEU A 63 8.47 -1.57 -6.79
CA LEU A 63 7.62 -2.66 -7.31
C LEU A 63 6.91 -2.30 -8.63
N GLY A 64 7.05 -1.08 -9.12
CA GLY A 64 6.42 -0.62 -10.36
C GLY A 64 4.91 -0.36 -10.22
N ILE A 65 4.46 0.00 -9.01
CA ILE A 65 3.06 0.33 -8.75
C ILE A 65 2.63 1.64 -9.42
N PRO A 66 3.43 2.71 -9.50
CA PRO A 66 3.05 3.93 -10.23
C PRO A 66 2.69 3.70 -11.70
N GLU A 67 3.29 2.68 -12.35
CA GLU A 67 3.04 2.35 -13.75
C GLU A 67 1.84 1.42 -13.95
N HIS A 68 1.45 0.68 -12.92
CA HIS A 68 0.49 -0.41 -13.04
C HIS A 68 -0.74 -0.25 -12.15
N GLY A 69 -0.76 0.77 -11.28
CA GLY A 69 -1.79 0.96 -10.28
C GLY A 69 -1.80 2.37 -9.72
N THR A 70 -2.08 2.50 -8.43
CA THR A 70 -2.20 3.81 -7.79
C THR A 70 -1.82 3.72 -6.32
N VAL A 71 -1.08 4.71 -5.84
CA VAL A 71 -0.81 4.93 -4.41
C VAL A 71 -1.56 6.18 -3.98
N HIS A 72 -2.37 6.05 -2.93
CA HIS A 72 -3.06 7.17 -2.30
C HIS A 72 -2.62 7.28 -0.84
N ILE A 73 -2.34 8.50 -0.40
CA ILE A 73 -1.85 8.78 0.96
C ILE A 73 -2.71 9.87 1.56
N ALA A 74 -3.28 9.60 2.74
CA ALA A 74 -4.04 10.57 3.49
C ALA A 74 -3.48 10.71 4.91
N PRO A 75 -3.42 11.92 5.48
CA PRO A 75 -3.16 12.07 6.90
C PRO A 75 -4.32 11.49 7.71
N VAL A 76 -3.99 10.74 8.77
CA VAL A 76 -4.97 10.35 9.80
C VAL A 76 -5.03 11.49 10.82
N THR A 77 -6.18 12.15 10.90
CA THR A 77 -6.44 13.18 11.92
C THR A 77 -6.97 12.51 13.17
N THR A 78 -6.19 12.54 14.24
CA THR A 78 -6.59 12.16 15.60
C THR A 78 -7.13 13.36 16.37
#